data_AF-A0A1W9RHR7-F1
#
_entry.id   AF-A0A1W9RHR7-F1
#
_cell.length_a   1.000
_cell.length_b   1.000
_cell.length_c   1.000
_cell.angle_alpha   90.00
_cell.angle_beta   90.00
_cell.angle_gamma   90.00
#
_symmetry.space_group_name_H-M   'P 1'
#
loop_
_entity.id
_entity.type
_entity.pdbx_description
1 polymer ?
#
loop_
_entity_poly.entity_id
_entity_poly.type
_entity_poly.pdbx_seq_one_letter_code
_entity_poly.pdbx_strand_id
1 'polypeptide(L)'
;MERLTDPDTGQLVINEVYKNEDIFSGPYAQDGPDLFVGTNRGYRVSWETALGMVPDDLFEDNTRKWSGDHLIDPKLVPGVIFLNKKIALREPSIIDIAPTVLDMFNVHGVEFMDGKCLFK
;
A
#
# COMPACT_ATOMS: atom_id res chain seq x y z
N MET A 1 7.53 -21.22 4.49
CA MET A 1 8.01 -20.15 5.38
C MET A 1 7.48 -20.44 6.76
N GLU A 2 8.36 -20.49 7.76
CA GLU A 2 7.94 -20.50 9.16
C GLU A 2 7.32 -19.13 9.49
N ARG A 3 6.32 -19.10 10.37
CA ARG A 3 5.66 -17.86 10.78
C ARG A 3 6.59 -17.11 11.73
N LEU A 4 6.94 -15.87 11.38
CA LEU A 4 7.71 -14.99 12.27
C LEU A 4 6.78 -14.38 13.32
N THR A 5 7.05 -14.72 14.58
CA THR A 5 6.36 -14.19 15.76
C THR A 5 7.35 -13.42 16.59
N ASP A 6 6.96 -12.23 17.03
CA ASP A 6 7.72 -11.44 17.98
C ASP A 6 7.73 -12.15 19.36
N PRO A 7 8.90 -12.47 19.93
CA PRO A 7 8.99 -13.19 21.19
C PRO A 7 8.48 -12.39 22.40
N ASP A 8 8.51 -11.04 22.34
CA ASP A 8 8.14 -10.18 23.47
C ASP A 8 6.63 -9.98 23.55
N THR A 9 5.97 -9.91 22.39
CA THR A 9 4.52 -9.65 22.30
C THR A 9 3.69 -10.89 21.95
N GLY A 10 4.31 -11.92 21.37
CA GLY A 10 3.63 -13.09 20.82
C GLY A 10 2.84 -12.80 19.53
N GLN A 11 2.98 -11.62 18.92
CA GLN A 11 2.25 -11.24 17.71
C GLN A 11 2.95 -11.69 16.44
N LEU A 12 2.15 -12.01 15.40
CA LEU A 12 2.68 -12.27 14.07
C LEU A 12 3.18 -10.97 13.45
N VAL A 13 4.42 -11.00 12.95
CA VAL A 13 5.11 -9.83 12.38
C VAL A 13 4.72 -9.60 10.93
N ILE A 14 4.63 -10.69 10.17
CA ILE A 14 4.23 -10.67 8.76
C ILE A 14 2.78 -11.11 8.66
N ASN A 15 1.91 -10.24 8.14
CA ASN A 15 0.52 -10.56 7.90
C ASN A 15 0.37 -11.40 6.62
N GLU A 16 1.02 -10.97 5.54
CA GLU A 16 0.94 -11.63 4.23
C GLU A 16 2.19 -11.34 3.38
N VAL A 17 2.51 -12.26 2.46
CA VAL A 17 3.52 -12.06 1.44
C VAL A 17 2.86 -12.27 0.09
N TYR A 18 2.98 -11.29 -0.78
CA TYR A 18 2.38 -11.26 -2.10
C TYR A 18 3.46 -11.51 -3.15
N LYS A 19 3.14 -12.29 -4.18
CA LYS A 19 4.01 -12.36 -5.35
C LYS A 19 3.79 -11.14 -6.24
N ASN A 20 4.82 -10.76 -6.98
CA ASN A 20 4.73 -9.66 -7.94
C ASN A 20 3.51 -9.79 -8.86
N GLU A 21 3.36 -10.97 -9.48
CA GLU A 21 2.31 -11.31 -10.45
C GLU A 21 0.88 -11.18 -9.89
N ASP A 22 0.70 -11.19 -8.57
CA ASP A 22 -0.60 -11.09 -7.92
C ASP A 22 -1.05 -9.64 -7.69
N ILE A 23 -0.12 -8.68 -7.63
CA ILE A 23 -0.40 -7.31 -7.16
C ILE A 23 0.12 -6.19 -8.07
N PHE A 24 1.12 -6.46 -8.92
CA PHE A 24 1.62 -5.48 -9.89
C PHE A 24 1.11 -5.82 -11.28
N SER A 25 0.78 -4.79 -12.04
CA SER A 25 0.28 -4.91 -13.42
C SER A 25 0.75 -3.73 -14.26
N GLY A 26 0.60 -3.87 -15.58
CA GLY A 26 1.05 -2.86 -16.53
C GLY A 26 2.48 -3.08 -17.04
N PRO A 27 2.96 -2.19 -17.92
CA PRO A 27 4.20 -2.39 -18.68
C PRO A 27 5.48 -2.42 -17.82
N TYR A 28 5.42 -1.90 -16.60
CA TYR A 28 6.55 -1.81 -15.67
C TYR A 28 6.43 -2.77 -14.47
N ALA A 29 5.47 -3.71 -14.48
CA ALA A 29 5.26 -4.63 -13.35
C ALA A 29 6.53 -5.43 -12.99
N GLN A 30 7.33 -5.78 -14.00
CA GLN A 30 8.59 -6.52 -13.88
C GLN A 30 9.72 -5.73 -13.22
N ASP A 31 9.60 -4.39 -13.11
CA ASP A 31 10.55 -3.56 -12.38
C ASP A 31 10.29 -3.58 -10.87
N GLY A 32 9.14 -4.13 -10.45
CA GLY A 32 8.79 -4.34 -9.06
C GLY A 32 9.52 -5.52 -8.42
N PRO A 33 9.46 -5.67 -7.08
CA PRO A 33 10.09 -6.79 -6.40
C PRO A 33 9.36 -8.11 -6.68
N ASP A 34 10.08 -9.23 -6.65
CA ASP A 34 9.48 -10.58 -6.78
C ASP A 34 8.44 -10.86 -5.69
N LEU A 35 8.71 -10.35 -4.49
CA LEU A 35 7.87 -10.48 -3.31
C LEU A 35 7.62 -9.13 -2.65
N PHE A 36 6.37 -8.85 -2.32
CA PHE A 36 6.00 -7.74 -1.47
C PHE A 36 5.60 -8.29 -0.08
N VAL A 37 6.24 -7.78 0.96
CA VAL A 37 6.05 -8.26 2.34
C VAL A 37 5.15 -7.29 3.08
N GLY A 38 3.92 -7.71 3.39
CA GLY A 38 2.98 -6.96 4.22
C GLY A 38 3.20 -7.26 5.70
N THR A 39 3.80 -6.32 6.43
CA THR A 39 3.91 -6.42 7.89
C THR A 39 2.54 -6.23 8.57
N ASN A 40 2.38 -6.79 9.76
CA ASN A 40 1.18 -6.66 10.56
C ASN A 40 1.14 -5.32 11.31
N ARG A 41 -0.02 -4.96 11.89
CA ARG A 41 -0.17 -3.75 12.71
C ARG A 41 0.87 -3.73 13.83
N GLY A 42 1.53 -2.59 14.01
CA GLY A 42 2.59 -2.41 15.00
C GLY A 42 4.00 -2.73 14.49
N TYR A 43 4.13 -3.36 13.32
CA TYR A 43 5.41 -3.72 12.72
C TYR A 43 5.62 -3.02 11.39
N ARG A 44 6.86 -2.65 11.10
CA ARG A 44 7.29 -2.07 9.82
C ARG A 44 8.78 -2.30 9.59
N VAL A 45 9.23 -2.02 8.38
CA VAL A 45 10.66 -1.97 8.06
C VAL A 45 11.32 -0.83 8.86
N SER A 46 12.47 -1.12 9.46
CA SER A 46 13.27 -0.15 10.23
C SER A 46 13.79 0.98 9.34
N TRP A 47 14.18 2.08 9.97
CA TRP A 47 14.71 3.25 9.27
C TRP A 47 16.07 2.90 8.67
N GLU A 48 16.82 2.08 9.38
CA GLU A 48 18.14 1.64 8.94
C GLU A 48 18.04 0.78 7.69
N THR A 49 17.14 -0.20 7.68
CA THR A 49 16.89 -1.05 6.52
C THR A 49 16.36 -0.26 5.32
N ALA A 50 15.49 0.73 5.55
CA ALA A 50 15.02 1.62 4.49
C ALA A 50 16.14 2.47 3.86
N LEU A 51 17.24 2.70 4.58
CA LEU A 51 18.45 3.37 4.08
C LEU A 51 19.48 2.38 3.50
N GLY A 52 19.16 1.09 3.42
CA GLY A 52 20.03 0.04 2.88
C GLY A 52 21.01 -0.56 3.89
N MET A 53 20.82 -0.30 5.19
CA MET A 53 21.60 -0.95 6.24
C MET A 53 21.05 -2.35 6.55
N VAL A 54 21.87 -3.18 7.20
CA VAL A 54 21.51 -4.50 7.69
C VAL A 54 21.83 -4.54 9.19
N PRO A 55 20.87 -4.18 10.06
CA PRO A 55 21.07 -4.18 11.51
C PRO A 55 21.33 -5.59 12.05
N ASP A 56 22.02 -5.69 13.20
CA ASP A 56 22.31 -6.98 13.85
C ASP A 56 21.04 -7.61 14.45
N ASP A 57 20.17 -6.78 15.03
CA ASP A 57 18.92 -7.20 15.65
C ASP A 57 17.76 -7.24 14.64
N LEU A 58 16.88 -8.25 14.77
CA LEU A 58 15.70 -8.40 13.90
C LEU A 58 14.58 -7.42 14.25
N PHE A 59 14.51 -7.00 15.51
CA PHE A 59 13.49 -6.10 16.05
C PHE A 59 14.15 -4.94 16.79
N GLU A 60 13.56 -3.76 16.66
CA GLU A 60 13.90 -2.59 17.47
C GLU A 60 12.63 -1.84 17.85
N ASP A 61 12.60 -1.27 19.05
CA ASP A 61 11.52 -0.40 19.48
C ASP A 61 11.59 0.96 18.78
N ASN A 62 10.54 1.33 18.06
CA ASN A 62 10.42 2.68 17.52
C ASN A 62 10.00 3.68 18.60
N THR A 63 10.99 4.29 19.25
CA THR A 63 10.80 5.33 20.28
C THR A 63 10.65 6.75 19.71
N ARG A 64 10.56 6.91 18.38
CA ARG A 64 10.44 8.23 17.74
C ARG A 64 9.03 8.80 17.92
N LYS A 65 8.93 10.14 17.87
CA LYS A 65 7.65 10.86 18.01
C LYS A 65 6.67 10.65 16.84
N TRP A 66 7.16 10.14 15.71
CA TRP A 66 6.33 9.88 14.53
C TRP A 66 5.58 8.56 14.72
N SER A 67 4.26 8.63 14.90
CA SER A 67 3.41 7.48 15.21
C SER A 67 2.49 7.02 14.08
N GLY A 68 2.43 7.77 12.97
CA GLY A 68 1.60 7.43 11.81
C GLY A 68 2.33 6.49 10.86
N ASP A 69 1.73 5.36 10.51
CA ASP A 69 2.32 4.45 9.54
C ASP A 69 1.29 3.92 8.54
N HIS A 70 1.79 3.63 7.35
CA HIS A 70 1.05 3.05 6.24
C HIS A 70 1.92 2.10 5.40
N LEU A 71 3.20 1.95 5.74
CA LEU A 71 4.15 1.06 5.05
C LEU A 71 4.07 -0.36 5.62
N ILE A 72 2.84 -0.86 5.71
CA ILE A 72 2.50 -2.20 6.21
C ILE A 72 1.63 -2.91 5.17
N ASP A 73 1.06 -4.08 5.50
CA ASP A 73 0.12 -4.74 4.60
C ASP A 73 -1.00 -3.79 4.13
N PRO A 74 -1.18 -3.57 2.81
CA PRO A 74 -2.22 -2.71 2.25
C PRO A 74 -3.64 -3.03 2.74
N LYS A 75 -3.94 -4.30 3.06
CA LYS A 75 -5.24 -4.71 3.60
C LYS A 75 -5.54 -4.09 4.97
N LEU A 76 -4.51 -3.67 5.70
CA LEU A 76 -4.62 -3.06 7.03
C LEU A 76 -4.73 -1.52 6.97
N VAL A 77 -4.55 -0.91 5.79
CA VAL A 77 -4.53 0.54 5.59
C VAL A 77 -5.56 0.98 4.53
N PRO A 78 -6.87 0.74 4.75
CA PRO A 78 -7.88 1.12 3.77
C PRO A 78 -7.94 2.65 3.61
N GLY A 79 -8.03 3.11 2.37
CA GLY A 79 -8.26 4.52 2.05
C GLY A 79 -9.69 4.96 2.42
N VAL A 80 -9.85 6.25 2.69
CA VAL A 80 -11.15 6.88 2.92
C VAL A 80 -11.28 8.09 2.01
N ILE A 81 -12.42 8.24 1.35
CA ILE A 81 -12.74 9.39 0.50
C ILE A 81 -14.06 10.03 0.95
N PHE A 82 -14.06 11.35 1.11
CA PHE A 82 -15.23 12.13 1.48
C PHE A 82 -15.71 12.94 0.28
N LEU A 83 -16.95 12.71 -0.15
CA LEU A 83 -17.55 13.34 -1.33
C LEU A 83 -18.96 13.82 -1.01
N ASN A 84 -19.38 14.89 -1.67
CA ASN A 84 -20.78 15.35 -1.68
C ASN A 84 -21.59 14.75 -2.85
N LYS A 85 -21.03 13.76 -3.56
CA LYS A 85 -21.62 13.05 -4.70
C LYS A 85 -21.50 11.54 -4.46
N LYS A 86 -22.47 10.78 -4.99
CA LYS A 86 -22.44 9.31 -4.91
C LYS A 86 -21.43 8.74 -5.91
N ILE A 87 -20.65 7.77 -5.47
CA ILE A 87 -19.74 7.00 -6.33
C ILE A 87 -20.57 5.96 -7.10
N ALA A 88 -20.31 5.84 -8.41
CA ALA A 88 -20.95 4.88 -9.31
C ALA A 88 -20.14 3.57 -9.43
N LEU A 89 -18.83 3.62 -9.19
CA LEU A 89 -17.95 2.46 -9.25
C LEU A 89 -18.16 1.52 -8.05
N ARG A 90 -18.11 0.21 -8.32
CA ARG A 90 -18.23 -0.85 -7.28
C ARG A 90 -17.01 -0.90 -6.36
N GLU A 91 -15.82 -0.74 -6.94
CA GLU A 91 -14.52 -0.87 -6.27
C GLU A 91 -13.66 0.35 -6.63
N PRO A 92 -13.92 1.51 -6.01
CA PRO A 92 -13.15 2.72 -6.28
C PRO A 92 -11.72 2.60 -5.76
N SER A 93 -10.78 3.19 -6.48
CA SER A 93 -9.35 3.22 -6.16
C SER A 93 -8.81 4.65 -6.22
N ILE A 94 -7.63 4.88 -5.63
CA ILE A 94 -6.97 6.19 -5.66
C ILE A 94 -6.66 6.65 -7.09
N ILE A 95 -6.40 5.72 -8.01
CA ILE A 95 -6.12 6.03 -9.42
C ILE A 95 -7.34 6.60 -10.17
N ASP A 96 -8.55 6.44 -9.62
CA ASP A 96 -9.78 6.98 -10.19
C ASP A 96 -9.91 8.50 -9.96
N ILE A 97 -9.13 9.07 -9.04
CA ILE A 97 -9.18 10.51 -8.72
C ILE A 97 -8.80 11.35 -9.94
N ALA A 98 -7.70 11.00 -10.63
CA ALA A 98 -7.21 11.75 -11.77
C ALA A 98 -8.24 11.84 -12.92
N PRO A 99 -8.76 10.73 -13.49
CA PRO A 99 -9.77 10.80 -14.53
C PRO A 99 -11.08 11.44 -14.05
N THR A 100 -11.44 11.32 -12.77
CA THR A 100 -12.60 12.03 -12.19
C THR A 100 -12.43 13.54 -12.26
N VAL A 101 -11.29 14.06 -11.80
CA VAL A 101 -11.01 15.50 -11.80
C VAL A 101 -10.98 16.02 -13.24
N LEU A 102 -10.29 15.32 -14.14
CA LEU A 102 -10.18 15.74 -15.54
C LEU A 102 -11.55 15.77 -16.25
N ASP A 103 -12.41 14.78 -15.98
CA ASP A 103 -13.78 14.76 -16.49
C ASP A 103 -14.60 15.95 -15.97
N MET A 104 -14.46 16.31 -14.69
CA MET A 104 -15.15 17.48 -14.11
C MET A 104 -14.75 18.80 -14.77
N PHE A 105 -13.54 18.89 -15.32
CA PHE A 105 -13.05 20.05 -16.07
C PHE A 105 -13.25 19.94 -17.60
N ASN A 106 -13.92 18.88 -18.08
CA ASN A 106 -14.10 18.59 -19.51
C ASN A 106 -12.76 18.44 -20.27
N VAL A 107 -11.75 17.86 -19.64
CA VAL A 107 -10.49 17.50 -20.31
C VAL A 107 -10.65 16.13 -20.97
N HIS A 108 -10.37 16.06 -22.27
CA HIS A 108 -10.48 14.85 -23.09
C HIS A 108 -9.12 14.18 -23.30
N GLY A 109 -9.11 12.96 -23.85
CA GLY A 109 -7.87 12.25 -24.19
C GLY A 109 -7.23 11.52 -23.01
N VAL A 110 -8.03 11.07 -22.03
CA VAL A 110 -7.59 10.42 -20.78
C VAL A 110 -7.75 8.90 -20.80
N GLU A 111 -8.09 8.32 -21.96
CA GLU A 111 -8.39 6.90 -22.14
C GLU A 111 -7.19 5.99 -21.89
N PHE A 112 -5.98 6.55 -21.84
CA PHE A 112 -4.75 5.84 -21.50
C PHE A 112 -4.59 5.61 -19.99
N MET A 113 -5.40 6.25 -19.14
CA MET A 113 -5.35 6.06 -17.70
C MET A 113 -6.07 4.76 -17.30
N ASP A 114 -5.49 4.00 -16.36
CA ASP A 114 -6.12 2.78 -15.85
C ASP A 114 -7.36 3.07 -14.99
N GLY A 115 -7.37 4.22 -14.32
CA GLY A 115 -8.49 4.67 -13.48
C GLY A 115 -9.71 5.08 -14.29
N LYS A 116 -10.86 5.16 -13.61
CA LYS A 116 -12.14 5.56 -14.20
C LYS A 116 -12.75 6.73 -13.43
N CYS A 117 -13.59 7.52 -14.09
CA CYS A 117 -14.33 8.57 -13.38
C CYS A 117 -15.25 7.94 -12.32
N LEU A 118 -15.14 8.39 -11.07
CA LEU A 118 -15.88 7.90 -9.91
C LEU A 118 -17.39 8.06 -10.04
N PHE A 119 -17.85 8.94 -10.93
CA PHE A 119 -19.27 9.30 -11.09
C PHE A 119 -19.91 8.72 -12.35
N LYS A 120 -19.22 7.83 -13.06
CA LYS A 120 -19.68 7.19 -14.30
C LYS A 120 -19.66 5.67 -14.18
#